data_AF-A0A7Y9WPN3-F1
#
_entry.id   AF-A0A7Y9WPN3-F1
#
_cell.length_a   1.000
_cell.length_b   1.000
_cell.length_c   1.000
_cell.angle_alpha   90.00
_cell.angle_beta   90.00
_cell.angle_gamma   90.00
#
_symmetry.space_group_name_H-M   'P 1'
#
loop_
_entity.id
_entity.type
_entity.pdbx_description
1 polymer ?
#
loop_
_entity_poly.entity_id
_entity_poly.type
_entity_poly.pdbx_seq_one_letter_code
_entity_poly.pdbx_strand_id
1 'polypeptide(L)'
;MLDQKTFDRFEANTLAHYDDTGNANDTVTRMLVQTDAGPVLYDFRRRPPLVQRSGRRMTVKRVFWQGDEVVMQGSQGWFRFVGGELTRLQSSSTTYH
;
A
#
# COMPACT_ATOMS: atom_id res chain seq x y z
N MET A 1 -8.50 -9.05 21.89
CA MET A 1 -8.92 -7.64 21.97
C MET A 1 -8.13 -7.01 23.09
N LEU A 2 -7.17 -6.14 22.79
CA LEU A 2 -6.54 -5.28 23.81
C LEU A 2 -7.22 -3.90 23.66
N ASP A 3 -7.82 -3.38 24.74
CA ASP A 3 -8.41 -2.04 24.82
C ASP A 3 -9.49 -1.66 23.79
N GLN A 4 -10.38 -2.59 23.41
CA GLN A 4 -11.48 -2.35 22.46
C GLN A 4 -11.06 -1.88 21.05
N LYS A 5 -9.76 -1.92 20.73
CA LYS A 5 -9.26 -1.50 19.42
C LYS A 5 -9.45 -2.62 18.39
N THR A 6 -9.95 -2.24 17.21
CA THR A 6 -9.95 -3.11 16.03
C THR A 6 -8.50 -3.33 15.60
N PHE A 7 -8.06 -4.58 15.65
CA PHE A 7 -6.78 -4.98 15.09
C PHE A 7 -7.01 -5.42 13.65
N ASP A 8 -6.17 -4.94 12.73
CA ASP A 8 -6.08 -5.58 11.44
C ASP A 8 -5.50 -6.98 11.63
N ARG A 9 -6.26 -7.97 11.20
CA ARG A 9 -5.90 -9.39 11.26
C ARG A 9 -5.63 -9.86 9.85
N PHE A 10 -4.44 -10.41 9.63
CA PHE A 10 -4.03 -10.93 8.34
C PHE A 10 -3.92 -12.45 8.43
N GLU A 11 -4.81 -13.15 7.74
CA GLU A 11 -4.78 -14.61 7.64
C GLU A 11 -3.94 -14.99 6.41
N ALA A 12 -2.61 -14.82 6.50
CA ALA A 12 -1.72 -15.12 5.39
C ALA A 12 -0.51 -15.93 5.84
N ASN A 13 -0.17 -16.99 5.09
CA ASN A 13 1.07 -17.76 5.26
C ASN A 13 2.33 -16.94 4.94
N THR A 14 2.17 -15.78 4.29
CA THR A 14 3.27 -14.86 3.99
C THR A 14 2.71 -13.44 3.91
N LEU A 15 3.18 -12.58 4.81
CA LEU A 15 2.93 -11.14 4.80
C LEU A 15 4.09 -10.46 4.08
N ALA A 16 3.78 -9.64 3.06
CA ALA A 16 4.75 -8.74 2.44
C ALA A 16 4.34 -7.30 2.75
N HIS A 17 5.29 -6.49 3.23
CA HIS A 17 5.13 -5.06 3.36
C HIS A 17 6.14 -4.34 2.45
N TYR A 18 5.75 -3.15 2.04
CA TYR A 18 6.59 -2.20 1.32
C TYR A 18 6.51 -0.90 2.08
N ASP A 19 7.64 -0.32 2.41
CA ASP A 19 7.73 0.88 3.25
C ASP A 19 8.13 2.08 2.41
N ASP A 20 7.51 3.22 2.71
CA ASP A 20 7.94 4.54 2.24
C ASP A 20 8.76 5.20 3.35
N THR A 21 10.07 5.02 3.30
CA THR A 21 11.01 5.63 4.24
C THR A 21 11.23 7.09 3.86
N GLY A 22 10.79 8.01 4.71
CA GLY A 22 11.00 9.44 4.51
C GLY A 22 12.48 9.83 4.63
N ASN A 23 12.78 11.05 4.20
CA ASN A 23 14.14 11.59 4.05
C ASN A 23 14.87 11.78 5.40
N ALA A 24 14.15 11.74 6.52
CA ALA A 24 14.68 11.97 7.86
C ALA A 24 14.66 10.66 8.66
N ASN A 25 15.86 10.19 9.00
CA ASN A 25 16.11 9.07 9.93
C ASN A 25 15.34 7.78 9.63
N ASP A 26 15.18 7.43 8.35
CA ASP A 26 14.52 6.19 7.91
C ASP A 26 13.12 5.98 8.50
N THR A 27 12.42 7.08 8.83
CA THR A 27 11.09 7.01 9.40
C THR A 27 10.10 6.53 8.34
N VAL A 28 9.41 5.43 8.61
CA VAL A 28 8.32 4.94 7.74
C VAL A 28 7.15 5.91 7.79
N THR A 29 6.89 6.58 6.67
CA THR A 29 5.79 7.56 6.55
C THR A 29 4.52 6.92 6.00
N ARG A 30 4.67 5.89 5.16
CA ARG A 30 3.59 5.06 4.64
C ARG A 30 4.05 3.61 4.54
N MET A 31 3.11 2.68 4.59
CA MET A 31 3.37 1.26 4.42
C MET A 31 2.24 0.63 3.61
N LEU A 32 2.59 -0.15 2.59
CA LEU A 32 1.65 -0.98 1.84
C LEU A 32 1.81 -2.43 2.28
N VAL A 33 0.78 -2.98 2.89
CA VAL A 33 0.75 -4.40 3.29
C VAL A 33 -0.06 -5.18 2.27
N GLN A 34 0.54 -6.22 1.69
CA GLN A 34 -0.21 -7.19 0.91
C GLN A 34 -0.94 -8.16 1.83
N THR A 35 -2.25 -8.24 1.67
CA THR A 35 -3.13 -9.16 2.41
C THR A 35 -3.82 -10.13 1.45
N ASP A 36 -4.53 -11.11 2.00
CA ASP A 36 -5.39 -12.04 1.26
C ASP A 36 -6.58 -11.32 0.57
N ALA A 37 -7.09 -10.25 1.16
CA ALA A 37 -8.13 -9.39 0.59
C ALA A 37 -7.61 -8.37 -0.43
N GLY A 38 -6.28 -8.18 -0.50
CA GLY A 38 -5.61 -7.22 -1.38
C GLY A 38 -4.73 -6.20 -0.62
N PRO A 39 -4.05 -5.30 -1.33
CA PRO A 39 -3.19 -4.29 -0.71
C PRO A 39 -3.96 -3.35 0.24
N VAL A 40 -3.34 -3.04 1.38
CA VAL A 40 -3.80 -2.06 2.37
C VAL A 40 -2.70 -1.02 2.57
N LEU A 41 -3.03 0.25 2.40
CA LEU A 41 -2.14 1.39 2.61
C LEU A 41 -2.38 1.97 4.00
N TYR A 42 -1.31 2.03 4.80
CA TYR A 42 -1.24 2.79 6.04
C TYR A 42 -0.48 4.08 5.78
N ASP A 43 -1.09 5.22 6.06
CA ASP A 43 -0.45 6.54 5.97
C ASP A 43 -0.28 7.14 7.38
N PHE A 44 0.96 7.10 7.86
CA PHE A 44 1.36 7.54 9.20
C PHE A 44 1.64 9.04 9.27
N ARG A 45 1.58 9.76 8.15
CA ARG A 45 1.69 11.22 8.10
C ARG A 45 0.48 11.89 8.77
N ARG A 46 -0.61 11.13 8.99
CA ARG A 46 -1.83 11.56 9.68
C ARG A 46 -1.92 10.97 11.08
N ARG A 47 -2.64 11.67 11.98
CA ARG A 47 -2.93 11.21 13.35
C ARG A 47 -4.45 11.33 13.60
N PRO A 48 -5.20 10.21 13.72
CA PRO A 48 -4.73 8.83 13.62
C PRO A 48 -4.25 8.47 12.20
N PRO A 49 -3.44 7.41 12.03
CA PRO A 49 -3.04 6.95 10.71
C PRO A 49 -4.24 6.67 9.81
N LEU A 50 -4.16 7.08 8.55
CA LEU A 50 -5.19 6.78 7.58
C LEU A 50 -4.96 5.38 7.00
N VAL A 51 -6.01 4.55 7.01
CA VAL A 51 -5.96 3.19 6.49
C VAL A 51 -6.86 3.08 5.28
N GLN A 52 -6.31 2.73 4.13
CA GLN A 52 -7.03 2.61 2.86
C GLN A 52 -6.89 1.19 2.31
N ARG A 53 -8.01 0.53 2.05
CA ARG A 53 -8.04 -0.83 1.52
C ARG A 53 -8.37 -0.76 0.04
N SER A 54 -7.56 -1.40 -0.79
CA SER A 54 -7.78 -1.43 -2.24
C SER A 54 -9.02 -2.23 -2.66
N GLY A 55 -9.50 -3.13 -1.79
CA GLY A 55 -10.67 -3.98 -2.04
C GLY A 55 -10.50 -5.01 -3.16
N ARG A 56 -9.31 -5.10 -3.75
CA ARG A 56 -9.01 -5.97 -4.88
C ARG A 56 -7.87 -6.91 -4.55
N ARG A 57 -8.17 -8.21 -4.54
CA ARG A 57 -7.18 -9.26 -4.40
C ARG A 57 -6.17 -9.22 -5.54
N MET A 58 -4.90 -9.06 -5.20
CA MET A 58 -3.79 -9.10 -6.15
C MET A 58 -2.46 -9.37 -5.45
N THR A 59 -1.50 -9.88 -6.21
CA THR A 59 -0.09 -9.98 -5.78
C THR A 59 0.66 -8.75 -6.27
N VAL A 60 1.25 -8.02 -5.33
CA VAL A 60 2.20 -6.94 -5.55
C VAL A 60 3.59 -7.55 -5.67
N LYS A 61 4.34 -7.12 -6.68
CA LYS A 61 5.74 -7.53 -6.91
C LYS A 61 6.69 -6.38 -6.58
N ARG A 62 6.32 -5.16 -6.95
CA ARG A 62 7.08 -3.93 -6.69
C ARG A 62 6.15 -2.80 -6.33
N VAL A 63 6.66 -1.86 -5.56
CA VAL A 63 5.98 -0.64 -5.14
C VAL A 63 6.88 0.55 -5.43
N PHE A 64 6.27 1.62 -5.93
CA PHE A 64 6.91 2.91 -6.18
C PHE A 64 6.08 4.00 -5.52
N TRP A 65 6.73 4.82 -4.71
CA TRP A 65 6.08 5.90 -3.96
C TRP A 65 6.27 7.21 -4.70
N GLN A 66 5.18 7.89 -5.05
CA GLN A 66 5.24 9.12 -5.85
C GLN A 66 4.24 10.13 -5.29
N GLY A 67 4.72 11.21 -4.68
CA GLY A 67 3.83 12.17 -4.01
C GLY A 67 2.86 11.45 -3.05
N ASP A 68 1.56 11.59 -3.26
CA ASP A 68 0.51 10.90 -2.48
C ASP A 68 0.04 9.56 -3.07
N GLU A 69 0.46 9.21 -4.28
CA GLU A 69 0.11 7.94 -4.91
C GLU A 69 1.13 6.83 -4.59
N VAL A 70 0.63 5.61 -4.55
CA VAL A 70 1.45 4.39 -4.57
C VAL A 70 1.17 3.63 -5.85
N VAL A 71 2.24 3.37 -6.60
CA VAL A 71 2.19 2.62 -7.85
C VAL A 71 2.69 1.21 -7.60
N MET A 72 1.88 0.23 -7.98
CA MET A 72 2.12 -1.18 -7.74
C MET A 72 2.29 -1.90 -9.08
N GLN A 73 3.36 -2.68 -9.18
CA GLN A 73 3.52 -3.66 -10.25
C GLN A 73 2.98 -5.01 -9.76
N GLY A 74 1.91 -5.51 -10.37
CA GLY A 74 1.37 -6.85 -10.11
C GLY A 74 1.52 -7.79 -11.30
N SER A 75 1.01 -9.03 -11.16
CA SER A 75 0.98 -9.99 -12.27
C SER A 75 0.07 -9.57 -13.43
N GLN A 76 -0.98 -8.79 -13.12
CA GLN A 76 -1.96 -8.30 -14.10
C GLN A 76 -1.57 -6.93 -14.71
N GLY A 77 -0.37 -6.44 -14.43
CA GLY A 77 0.11 -5.13 -14.90
C GLY A 77 0.25 -4.12 -13.77
N TRP A 78 0.18 -2.85 -14.14
CA TRP A 78 0.45 -1.72 -13.25
C TRP A 78 -0.84 -1.13 -12.68
N PHE A 79 -0.79 -0.70 -11.42
CA PHE A 79 -1.92 -0.11 -10.71
C PHE A 79 -1.46 1.11 -9.93
N ARG A 80 -2.29 2.14 -9.91
CA ARG A 80 -2.12 3.32 -9.06
C ARG A 80 -3.16 3.27 -7.96
N PHE A 81 -2.74 3.53 -6.73
CA PHE A 81 -3.62 3.65 -5.58
C PHE A 81 -3.40 5.00 -4.90
N VAL A 82 -4.45 5.80 -4.84
CA VAL A 82 -4.41 7.14 -4.24
C VAL A 82 -5.80 7.53 -3.76
N GLY A 83 -5.91 8.15 -2.59
CA GLY A 83 -7.21 8.59 -2.07
C GLY A 83 -8.23 7.46 -1.87
N GLY A 84 -7.78 6.20 -1.76
CA GLY A 84 -8.66 5.03 -1.65
C GLY A 84 -9.17 4.50 -2.99
N GLU A 85 -8.76 5.08 -4.11
CA GLU A 85 -9.12 4.63 -5.46
C GLU A 85 -7.98 3.83 -6.10
N LEU A 86 -8.29 2.61 -6.55
CA LEU A 86 -7.37 1.74 -7.27
C LEU A 86 -7.66 1.76 -8.77
N THR A 87 -6.79 2.38 -9.56
CA THR A 87 -6.91 2.47 -11.01
C THR A 87 -5.88 1.55 -11.68
N ARG A 88 -6.29 0.75 -12.68
CA ARG A 88 -5.34 0.02 -13.54
C ARG A 88 -4.71 1.00 -14.53
N LEU A 89 -3.39 1.04 -14.58
CA LEU A 89 -2.66 1.87 -15.54
C LEU A 89 -2.64 1.15 -16.90
N GLN A 90 -3.07 1.86 -17.95
CA GLN A 90 -2.81 1.46 -19.33
C GLN A 90 -1.40 1.91 -19.72
N SER A 91 -0.82 1.31 -20.76
CA SER A 91 0.54 1.56 -21.24
C SER A 91 0.98 3.01 -21.06
N SER A 92 1.72 3.27 -19.99
CA SER A 92 2.29 4.58 -19.69
C SER A 92 3.76 4.54 -20.07
N SER A 93 4.23 5.55 -20.81
CA SER A 93 5.65 5.82 -21.00
C SER A 93 6.36 6.28 -19.71
N THR A 94 5.63 6.35 -18.59
CA THR A 94 6.12 6.75 -17.28
C THR A 94 7.03 5.69 -16.67
N THR A 95 8.28 6.06 -16.44
CA THR A 95 9.22 5.30 -15.62
C THR A 95 9.01 5.67 -14.15
N TYR A 96 8.75 4.68 -13.32
CA TYR A 96 8.67 4.83 -11.86
C TYR A 96 10.02 4.47 -11.23
N HIS A 97 10.47 5.29 -10.29
CA HIS A 97 11.71 5.12 -9.52
C HIS A 97 11.38 4.95 -8.04
#